data_AF-A0A959RGZ0-F1
#
_entry.id   AF-A0A959RGZ0-F1
#
_cell.length_a   1.000
_cell.length_b   1.000
_cell.length_c   1.000
_cell.angle_alpha   90.00
_cell.angle_beta   90.00
_cell.angle_gamma   90.00
#
_symmetry.space_group_name_H-M   'P 1'
#
loop_
_entity.id
_entity.type
_entity.pdbx_description
1 polymer ?
#
loop_
_entity_poly.entity_id
_entity_poly.type
_entity_poly.pdbx_seq_one_letter_code
_entity_poly.pdbx_strand_id
1 'polypeptide(L)'
;IYNDYKNGTRNIKVRAEVNLPQIKEYTCSTFIGFPEKVPDIYRAEEFIKEFREFEKNDNFPNFIIMLLPNDHTSGTRPGLPTPRAAVADNDLALGKIVEAISHSKFWKETCILVTEDDPQAGLDHIDGHRTVGLVISPYTKRGEVVSTNYSQINMFRTIENILGIPPLNQFDLAAEPMTDCFTDQPDFTPYKALPNKIPLDELNPSLAEITGEQHYWAQKSIEQNLDDYDRIEEETFNKIIWHSVKGYDVPYPEIIEND
;
A
#
# COMPACT_ATOMS: atom_id res chain seq x y z
N ILE A 1 -4.33 -11.65 -15.00
CA ILE A 1 -4.78 -10.24 -14.92
C ILE A 1 -3.69 -9.32 -15.43
N TYR A 2 -2.48 -9.36 -14.88
CA TYR A 2 -1.36 -8.55 -15.36
C TYR A 2 -1.09 -8.63 -16.88
N ASN A 3 -1.09 -9.83 -17.48
CA ASN A 3 -0.94 -9.96 -18.94
C ASN A 3 -2.08 -9.32 -19.74
N ASP A 4 -3.31 -9.33 -19.23
CA ASP A 4 -4.45 -8.67 -19.88
C ASP A 4 -4.33 -7.15 -19.80
N TYR A 5 -3.84 -6.64 -18.66
CA TYR A 5 -3.48 -5.24 -18.45
C TYR A 5 -2.33 -4.80 -19.36
N LYS A 6 -1.18 -5.48 -19.32
CA LYS A 6 0.03 -5.15 -20.07
C LYS A 6 -0.21 -5.10 -21.58
N ASN A 7 -1.04 -6.00 -22.10
CA ASN A 7 -1.37 -6.07 -23.51
C ASN A 7 -2.59 -5.20 -23.89
N GLY A 8 -3.24 -4.55 -22.93
CA GLY A 8 -4.41 -3.71 -23.16
C GLY A 8 -5.63 -4.47 -23.71
N THR A 9 -5.68 -5.80 -23.57
CA THR A 9 -6.73 -6.62 -24.19
C THR A 9 -8.09 -6.49 -23.49
N ARG A 10 -8.09 -6.14 -22.19
CA ARG A 10 -9.29 -5.87 -21.39
C ARG A 10 -10.34 -6.99 -21.42
N ASN A 11 -9.89 -8.24 -21.53
CA ASN A 11 -10.74 -9.42 -21.51
C ASN A 11 -11.23 -9.75 -20.09
N ILE A 12 -10.44 -9.39 -19.06
CA ILE A 12 -10.80 -9.66 -17.67
C ILE A 12 -11.49 -8.43 -17.09
N LYS A 13 -12.67 -8.63 -16.49
CA LYS A 13 -13.43 -7.59 -15.81
C LYS A 13 -13.40 -7.83 -14.31
N VAL A 14 -12.79 -6.91 -13.57
CA VAL A 14 -12.77 -6.90 -12.11
C VAL A 14 -13.89 -5.99 -11.61
N ARG A 15 -14.66 -6.43 -10.61
CA ARG A 15 -15.76 -5.67 -10.02
C ARG A 15 -15.76 -5.79 -8.51
N ALA A 16 -15.99 -4.67 -7.83
CA ALA A 16 -16.19 -4.63 -6.40
C ALA A 16 -17.61 -5.06 -6.03
N GLU A 17 -17.70 -5.91 -5.01
CA GLU A 17 -18.95 -6.19 -4.30
C GLU A 17 -18.85 -5.58 -2.91
N VAL A 18 -19.91 -4.87 -2.50
CA VAL A 18 -19.96 -4.22 -1.19
C VAL A 18 -20.74 -5.08 -0.21
N ASN A 19 -20.23 -5.22 1.01
CA ASN A 19 -20.92 -5.94 2.09
C ASN A 19 -22.03 -5.11 2.74
N LEU A 20 -21.98 -3.78 2.58
CA LEU A 20 -22.96 -2.84 3.09
C LEU A 20 -23.66 -2.14 1.90
N PRO A 21 -24.97 -2.36 1.67
CA PRO A 21 -25.68 -1.73 0.56
C PRO A 21 -25.62 -0.19 0.55
N GLN A 22 -25.47 0.42 1.73
CA GLN A 22 -25.46 1.87 1.93
C GLN A 22 -24.23 2.55 1.30
N ILE A 23 -23.09 1.85 1.20
CA ILE A 23 -21.86 2.41 0.61
C ILE A 23 -21.75 2.15 -0.90
N LYS A 24 -22.70 1.40 -1.49
CA LYS A 24 -22.65 0.98 -2.89
C LYS A 24 -22.53 2.16 -3.86
N GLU A 25 -23.29 3.22 -3.61
CA GLU A 25 -23.33 4.42 -4.46
C GLU A 25 -22.07 5.28 -4.33
N TYR A 26 -21.29 5.09 -3.26
CA TYR A 26 -20.04 5.79 -2.98
C TYR A 26 -18.80 4.94 -3.30
N THR A 27 -18.99 3.73 -3.82
CA THR A 27 -17.90 2.79 -4.10
C THR A 27 -17.60 2.75 -5.60
N CYS A 28 -16.33 2.93 -5.96
CA CYS A 28 -15.87 2.69 -7.32
C CYS A 28 -16.07 1.21 -7.70
N SER A 29 -16.99 0.93 -8.62
CA SER A 29 -17.34 -0.46 -8.97
C SER A 29 -16.20 -1.26 -9.63
N THR A 30 -15.12 -0.61 -10.06
CA THR A 30 -13.98 -1.25 -10.72
C THR A 30 -12.69 -1.24 -9.88
N PHE A 31 -12.69 -0.55 -8.75
CA PHE A 31 -11.60 -0.58 -7.78
C PHE A 31 -11.92 -1.60 -6.69
N ILE A 32 -11.07 -2.62 -6.54
CA ILE A 32 -11.20 -3.60 -5.45
C ILE A 32 -10.01 -3.47 -4.50
N GLY A 33 -10.24 -3.67 -3.20
CA GLY A 33 -9.17 -3.78 -2.21
C GLY A 33 -8.39 -5.08 -2.43
N PHE A 34 -8.92 -6.20 -1.94
CA PHE A 34 -8.37 -7.53 -2.15
C PHE A 34 -9.10 -8.29 -3.26
N PRO A 35 -8.53 -9.35 -3.85
CA PRO A 35 -7.24 -10.02 -3.49
C PRO A 35 -6.01 -9.56 -4.30
N GLU A 36 -4.81 -9.93 -3.84
CA GLU A 36 -3.47 -9.58 -4.39
C GLU A 36 -3.23 -10.00 -5.85
N LYS A 37 -4.03 -10.93 -6.39
CA LYS A 37 -3.91 -11.34 -7.81
C LYS A 37 -4.22 -10.21 -8.81
N VAL A 38 -4.84 -9.12 -8.34
CA VAL A 38 -4.99 -7.89 -9.12
C VAL A 38 -3.77 -7.01 -8.86
N PRO A 39 -3.07 -6.51 -9.90
CA PRO A 39 -1.97 -5.57 -9.73
C PRO A 39 -2.42 -4.22 -9.16
N ASP A 40 -1.61 -3.59 -8.32
CA ASP A 40 -1.88 -2.24 -7.82
C ASP A 40 -1.81 -1.20 -8.92
N ILE A 41 -0.97 -1.38 -9.94
CA ILE A 41 -1.01 -0.51 -11.13
C ILE A 41 -2.35 -0.57 -11.88
N TYR A 42 -3.07 -1.70 -11.78
CA TYR A 42 -4.42 -1.84 -12.35
C TYR A 42 -5.41 -1.05 -11.49
N ARG A 43 -5.32 -1.16 -10.16
CA ARG A 43 -6.13 -0.37 -9.21
C ARG A 43 -5.91 1.13 -9.41
N ALA A 44 -4.67 1.55 -9.54
CA ALA A 44 -4.30 2.93 -9.84
C ALA A 44 -4.88 3.41 -11.18
N GLU A 45 -4.89 2.59 -12.24
CA GLU A 45 -5.51 2.97 -13.51
C GLU A 45 -7.04 3.17 -13.36
N GLU A 46 -7.73 2.26 -12.65
CA GLU A 46 -9.18 2.40 -12.43
C GLU A 46 -9.52 3.62 -11.56
N PHE A 47 -8.74 3.90 -10.50
CA PHE A 47 -8.87 5.14 -9.74
C PHE A 47 -8.63 6.37 -10.61
N ILE A 48 -7.51 6.42 -11.35
CA ILE A 48 -7.15 7.58 -12.17
C ILE A 48 -8.22 7.84 -13.23
N LYS A 49 -8.79 6.79 -13.82
CA LYS A 49 -9.88 6.91 -14.79
C LYS A 49 -11.13 7.57 -14.19
N GLU A 50 -11.57 7.14 -13.01
CA GLU A 50 -12.71 7.78 -12.34
C GLU A 50 -12.37 9.19 -11.84
N PHE A 51 -11.14 9.38 -11.33
CA PHE A 51 -10.61 10.68 -10.94
C PHE A 51 -10.67 11.72 -12.07
N ARG A 52 -10.38 11.33 -13.32
CA ARG A 52 -10.53 12.25 -14.47
C ARG A 52 -11.96 12.65 -14.74
N GLU A 53 -12.94 11.79 -14.46
CA GLU A 53 -14.35 12.17 -14.53
C GLU A 53 -14.72 13.13 -13.39
N PHE A 54 -14.20 12.92 -12.18
CA PHE A 54 -14.37 13.89 -11.09
C PHE A 54 -13.77 15.26 -11.42
N GLU A 55 -12.58 15.28 -12.02
CA GLU A 55 -11.92 16.50 -12.46
C GLU A 55 -12.74 17.23 -13.54
N LYS A 56 -13.25 16.50 -14.53
CA LYS A 56 -14.09 17.07 -15.58
C LYS A 56 -15.38 17.70 -15.03
N ASN A 57 -15.99 17.06 -14.04
CA ASN A 57 -17.30 17.47 -13.50
C ASN A 57 -17.19 18.36 -12.26
N ASP A 58 -15.99 18.61 -11.76
CA ASP A 58 -15.73 19.42 -10.56
C ASP A 58 -16.41 18.90 -9.29
N ASN A 59 -16.40 17.58 -9.11
CA ASN A 59 -17.12 16.91 -8.03
C ASN A 59 -16.30 15.81 -7.35
N PHE A 60 -15.00 16.07 -7.14
CA PHE A 60 -14.13 15.14 -6.41
C PHE A 60 -14.59 15.00 -4.95
N PRO A 61 -14.71 13.77 -4.41
CA PRO A 61 -15.14 13.57 -3.02
C PRO A 61 -14.19 14.20 -2.00
N ASN A 62 -14.74 14.73 -0.90
CA ASN A 62 -13.96 15.30 0.20
C ASN A 62 -13.12 14.26 0.97
N PHE A 63 -13.50 12.99 0.90
CA PHE A 63 -12.83 11.90 1.60
C PHE A 63 -12.88 10.62 0.76
N ILE A 64 -11.73 9.97 0.60
CA ILE A 64 -11.55 8.71 -0.13
C ILE A 64 -10.67 7.81 0.70
N ILE A 65 -11.09 6.54 0.82
CA ILE A 65 -10.27 5.46 1.35
C ILE A 65 -9.96 4.52 0.18
N MET A 66 -8.70 4.11 0.05
CA MET A 66 -8.25 3.16 -0.95
C MET A 66 -7.20 2.23 -0.36
N LEU A 67 -7.05 1.05 -0.98
CA LEU A 67 -6.09 0.03 -0.58
C LEU A 67 -5.24 -0.36 -1.80
N LEU A 68 -3.94 -0.51 -1.59
CA LEU A 68 -2.97 -1.01 -2.57
C LEU A 68 -2.24 -2.22 -1.94
N PRO A 69 -2.83 -3.42 -1.90
CA PRO A 69 -2.36 -4.47 -1.00
C PRO A 69 -1.21 -5.34 -1.53
N ASN A 70 -0.61 -5.05 -2.68
CA ASN A 70 0.36 -6.01 -3.25
C ASN A 70 1.71 -6.06 -2.52
N ASP A 71 1.97 -5.12 -1.62
CA ASP A 71 3.08 -5.18 -0.66
C ASP A 71 2.91 -6.24 0.44
N HIS A 72 1.71 -6.84 0.63
CA HIS A 72 1.56 -8.08 1.41
C HIS A 72 2.30 -9.26 0.76
N THR A 73 2.48 -9.20 -0.56
CA THR A 73 3.19 -10.18 -1.40
C THR A 73 2.62 -11.59 -1.41
N SER A 74 3.00 -12.36 -2.44
CA SER A 74 2.65 -13.78 -2.52
C SER A 74 3.71 -14.73 -1.93
N GLY A 75 4.63 -14.21 -1.12
CA GLY A 75 5.84 -14.93 -0.73
C GLY A 75 6.63 -15.41 -1.95
N THR A 76 7.17 -16.63 -1.85
CA THR A 76 7.90 -17.28 -2.95
C THR A 76 7.03 -18.30 -3.70
N ARG A 77 5.71 -18.12 -3.73
CA ARG A 77 4.79 -19.05 -4.41
C ARG A 77 5.07 -19.08 -5.92
N PRO A 78 5.35 -20.26 -6.52
CA PRO A 78 5.69 -20.38 -7.93
C PRO A 78 4.66 -19.76 -8.88
N GLY A 79 5.14 -19.04 -9.90
CA GLY A 79 4.30 -18.43 -10.94
C GLY A 79 3.53 -17.17 -10.51
N LEU A 80 3.67 -16.74 -9.26
CA LEU A 80 3.21 -15.43 -8.78
C LEU A 80 4.39 -14.43 -8.72
N PRO A 81 4.14 -13.12 -8.67
CA PRO A 81 5.20 -12.11 -8.57
C PRO A 81 6.12 -12.37 -7.37
N THR A 82 7.41 -12.17 -7.57
CA THR A 82 8.39 -12.16 -6.46
C THR A 82 8.04 -11.06 -5.45
N PRO A 83 8.41 -11.17 -4.16
CA PRO A 83 8.12 -10.13 -3.16
C PRO A 83 8.58 -8.73 -3.59
N ARG A 84 9.79 -8.62 -4.16
CA ARG A 84 10.31 -7.34 -4.67
C ARG A 84 9.55 -6.78 -5.87
N ALA A 85 8.95 -7.63 -6.70
CA ALA A 85 8.12 -7.19 -7.82
C ALA A 85 6.76 -6.70 -7.33
N ALA A 86 6.20 -7.35 -6.31
CA ALA A 86 4.94 -6.97 -5.69
C ALA A 86 5.03 -5.61 -4.97
N VAL A 87 6.10 -5.39 -4.19
CA VAL A 87 6.39 -4.08 -3.57
C VAL A 87 6.66 -3.00 -4.62
N ALA A 88 7.34 -3.33 -5.74
CA ALA A 88 7.56 -2.37 -6.83
C ALA A 88 6.27 -2.00 -7.60
N ASP A 89 5.29 -2.90 -7.63
CA ASP A 89 3.96 -2.67 -8.21
C ASP A 89 3.17 -1.68 -7.34
N ASN A 90 3.15 -1.89 -6.02
CA ASN A 90 2.57 -0.99 -5.03
C ASN A 90 3.21 0.43 -5.09
N ASP A 91 4.55 0.53 -5.03
CA ASP A 91 5.27 1.82 -5.07
C ASP A 91 4.96 2.61 -6.36
N LEU A 92 4.96 1.93 -7.50
CA LEU A 92 4.63 2.57 -8.79
C LEU A 92 3.16 3.02 -8.83
N ALA A 93 2.25 2.22 -8.29
CA ALA A 93 0.83 2.54 -8.23
C ALA A 93 0.56 3.78 -7.39
N LEU A 94 1.10 3.85 -6.17
CA LEU A 94 1.03 5.02 -5.32
C LEU A 94 1.62 6.25 -6.02
N GLY A 95 2.81 6.11 -6.62
CA GLY A 95 3.45 7.19 -7.36
C GLY A 95 2.56 7.74 -8.49
N LYS A 96 1.89 6.86 -9.26
CA LYS A 96 0.97 7.26 -10.34
C LYS A 96 -0.27 7.98 -9.82
N ILE A 97 -0.82 7.58 -8.68
CA ILE A 97 -1.96 8.23 -8.03
C ILE A 97 -1.57 9.65 -7.61
N VAL A 98 -0.45 9.80 -6.89
CA VAL A 98 0.07 11.09 -6.45
C VAL A 98 0.39 12.00 -7.65
N GLU A 99 0.99 11.45 -8.71
CA GLU A 99 1.24 12.19 -9.95
C GLU A 99 -0.06 12.69 -10.58
N ALA A 100 -1.09 11.85 -10.70
CA ALA A 100 -2.36 12.22 -11.31
C ALA A 100 -3.07 13.34 -10.52
N ILE A 101 -3.11 13.21 -9.20
CA ILE A 101 -3.73 14.19 -8.28
C ILE A 101 -2.95 15.50 -8.29
N SER A 102 -1.62 15.46 -8.20
CA SER A 102 -0.78 16.67 -8.11
C SER A 102 -0.77 17.52 -9.39
N HIS A 103 -1.08 16.92 -10.54
CA HIS A 103 -1.27 17.64 -11.80
C HIS A 103 -2.71 18.13 -12.03
N SER A 104 -3.63 17.84 -11.10
CA SER A 104 -5.04 18.22 -11.24
C SER A 104 -5.33 19.61 -10.70
N LYS A 105 -6.51 20.14 -11.04
CA LYS A 105 -7.01 21.37 -10.41
C LYS A 105 -7.25 21.25 -8.89
N PHE A 106 -7.41 20.04 -8.36
CA PHE A 106 -7.68 19.78 -6.95
C PHE A 106 -6.43 19.79 -6.07
N TRP A 107 -5.23 19.74 -6.66
CA TRP A 107 -3.97 19.57 -5.90
C TRP A 107 -3.81 20.57 -4.75
N LYS A 108 -4.21 21.82 -4.97
CA LYS A 108 -4.10 22.91 -4.00
C LYS A 108 -4.88 22.67 -2.71
N GLU A 109 -5.86 21.78 -2.73
CA GLU A 109 -6.76 21.48 -1.61
C GLU A 109 -6.74 19.98 -1.25
N THR A 110 -5.72 19.24 -1.71
CA THR A 110 -5.61 17.80 -1.44
C THR A 110 -4.53 17.49 -0.42
N CYS A 111 -4.84 16.56 0.48
CA CYS A 111 -3.90 15.88 1.36
C CYS A 111 -4.06 14.37 1.19
N ILE A 112 -2.96 13.66 0.94
CA ILE A 112 -2.90 12.20 0.85
C ILE A 112 -2.11 11.71 2.05
N LEU A 113 -2.72 10.82 2.83
CA LEU A 113 -2.13 10.16 3.98
C LEU A 113 -1.97 8.68 3.64
N VAL A 114 -0.79 8.12 3.87
CA VAL A 114 -0.47 6.72 3.56
C VAL A 114 0.11 6.06 4.80
N THR A 115 -0.39 4.86 5.11
CA THR A 115 0.12 3.98 6.16
C THR A 115 -0.21 2.55 5.80
N GLU A 116 0.54 1.60 6.35
CA GLU A 116 0.15 0.19 6.35
C GLU A 116 -0.91 -0.08 7.43
N ASP A 117 -1.66 -1.17 7.26
CA ASP A 117 -2.57 -1.71 8.27
C ASP A 117 -1.81 -2.28 9.46
N ASP A 118 -0.73 -3.02 9.20
CA ASP A 118 0.21 -3.54 10.19
C ASP A 118 1.66 -3.67 9.63
N PRO A 119 2.69 -3.96 10.45
CA PRO A 119 4.09 -4.07 10.02
C PRO A 119 4.52 -5.49 9.62
N GLN A 120 3.57 -6.37 9.32
CA GLN A 120 3.74 -7.77 8.92
C GLN A 120 4.55 -8.60 9.95
N ALA A 121 4.20 -8.48 11.24
CA ALA A 121 4.94 -9.07 12.36
C ALA A 121 6.49 -8.91 12.26
N GLY A 122 6.93 -7.85 11.57
CA GLY A 122 8.32 -7.64 11.20
C GLY A 122 9.15 -7.22 12.40
N LEU A 123 10.42 -7.65 12.42
CA LEU A 123 11.35 -7.19 13.44
C LEU A 123 11.83 -5.77 13.10
N ASP A 124 11.59 -4.84 14.01
CA ASP A 124 12.17 -3.50 13.98
C ASP A 124 13.00 -3.26 15.25
N HIS A 125 14.15 -2.60 15.09
CA HIS A 125 15.09 -2.37 16.18
C HIS A 125 14.61 -1.34 17.23
N ILE A 126 13.54 -0.60 16.95
CA ILE A 126 12.92 0.34 17.89
C ILE A 126 11.67 -0.29 18.51
N ASP A 127 10.71 -0.70 17.68
CA ASP A 127 9.46 -1.32 18.10
C ASP A 127 8.84 -2.09 16.92
N GLY A 128 8.50 -3.36 17.11
CA GLY A 128 7.92 -4.23 16.07
C GLY A 128 6.57 -3.77 15.52
N HIS A 129 5.91 -2.78 16.14
CA HIS A 129 4.69 -2.15 15.63
C HIS A 129 4.96 -0.94 14.72
N ARG A 130 6.21 -0.53 14.56
CA ARG A 130 6.55 0.63 13.73
C ARG A 130 6.29 0.31 12.26
N THR A 131 5.58 1.21 11.58
CA THR A 131 5.29 1.11 10.15
C THR A 131 5.59 2.43 9.40
N VAL A 132 5.36 2.46 8.10
CA VAL A 132 5.55 3.62 7.23
C VAL A 132 4.38 4.59 7.41
N GLY A 133 4.68 5.89 7.51
CA GLY A 133 3.68 6.96 7.49
C GLY A 133 4.09 8.08 6.55
N LEU A 134 3.27 8.37 5.53
CA LEU A 134 3.52 9.44 4.56
C LEU A 134 2.40 10.50 4.61
N VAL A 135 2.79 11.77 4.52
CA VAL A 135 1.89 12.91 4.36
C VAL A 135 2.27 13.64 3.08
N ILE A 136 1.36 13.73 2.12
CA ILE A 136 1.64 14.26 0.77
C ILE A 136 0.60 15.33 0.44
N SER A 137 1.04 16.59 0.39
CA SER A 137 0.19 17.77 0.12
C SER A 137 1.06 18.97 -0.25
N PRO A 138 0.54 20.01 -0.93
CA PRO A 138 1.26 21.28 -1.06
C PRO A 138 1.73 21.86 0.28
N TYR A 139 0.99 21.58 1.36
CA TYR A 139 1.25 22.11 2.70
C TYR A 139 2.16 21.23 3.54
N THR A 140 2.80 20.20 2.97
CA THR A 140 3.72 19.34 3.72
C THR A 140 5.13 19.92 3.76
N LYS A 141 5.88 19.66 4.84
CA LYS A 141 7.31 19.94 4.89
C LYS A 141 8.05 19.00 3.93
N ARG A 142 8.33 19.46 2.71
CA ARG A 142 8.94 18.64 1.66
C ARG A 142 10.38 18.25 2.01
N GLY A 143 10.72 16.99 1.75
CA GLY A 143 12.06 16.45 1.96
C GLY A 143 12.44 16.30 3.44
N GLU A 144 11.45 16.37 4.34
CA GLU A 144 11.65 16.30 5.78
C GLU A 144 11.32 14.91 6.32
N VAL A 145 12.08 14.46 7.32
CA VAL A 145 11.73 13.29 8.14
C VAL A 145 11.24 13.78 9.50
N VAL A 146 9.94 13.66 9.75
CA VAL A 146 9.35 14.01 11.05
C VAL A 146 9.58 12.85 12.03
N SER A 147 10.33 13.11 13.10
CA SER A 147 10.68 12.09 14.11
C SER A 147 9.72 12.06 15.31
N THR A 148 8.65 12.87 15.28
CA THR A 148 7.59 12.82 16.29
C THR A 148 6.90 11.45 16.25
N ASN A 149 6.69 10.83 17.41
CA ASN A 149 6.03 9.54 17.50
C ASN A 149 4.53 9.69 17.26
N TYR A 150 4.06 9.24 16.10
CA TYR A 150 2.66 9.23 15.71
C TYR A 150 2.18 7.80 15.49
N SER A 151 0.90 7.59 15.80
CA SER A 151 0.15 6.37 15.54
C SER A 151 -0.95 6.61 14.50
N GLN A 152 -1.63 5.54 14.07
CA GLN A 152 -2.82 5.64 13.21
C GLN A 152 -3.92 6.53 13.82
N ILE A 153 -4.00 6.63 15.16
CA ILE A 153 -4.97 7.52 15.84
C ILE A 153 -4.63 8.99 15.59
N ASN A 154 -3.34 9.36 15.57
CA ASN A 154 -2.91 10.73 15.26
C ASN A 154 -3.21 11.09 13.79
N MET A 155 -3.05 10.12 12.88
CA MET A 155 -3.45 10.28 11.49
C MET A 155 -4.96 10.48 11.37
N PHE A 156 -5.77 9.66 12.06
CA PHE A 156 -7.21 9.80 12.09
C PHE A 156 -7.65 11.17 12.63
N ARG A 157 -7.04 11.60 13.74
CA ARG A 157 -7.24 12.94 14.31
C ARG A 157 -6.89 14.07 13.33
N THR A 158 -5.87 13.87 12.51
CA THR A 158 -5.48 14.82 11.45
C THR A 158 -6.54 14.88 10.35
N ILE A 159 -7.10 13.75 9.95
CA ILE A 159 -8.21 13.67 8.98
C ILE A 159 -9.42 14.45 9.50
N GLU A 160 -9.81 14.23 10.76
CA GLU A 160 -10.93 14.94 11.39
C GLU A 160 -10.76 16.45 11.32
N ASN A 161 -9.56 16.94 11.69
CA ASN A 161 -9.24 18.36 11.68
C ASN A 161 -9.27 18.95 10.25
N ILE A 162 -8.76 18.23 9.25
CA ILE A 162 -8.79 18.66 7.85
C ILE A 162 -10.24 18.74 7.35
N LEU A 163 -11.09 17.76 7.70
CA LEU A 163 -12.49 17.70 7.28
C LEU A 163 -13.42 18.59 8.12
N GLY A 164 -12.94 19.14 9.23
CA GLY A 164 -13.74 19.94 10.16
C GLY A 164 -14.81 19.15 10.91
N ILE A 165 -14.60 17.84 11.11
CA ILE A 165 -15.52 16.96 11.84
C ILE A 165 -15.07 16.78 13.30
N PRO A 166 -16.00 16.61 14.26
CA PRO A 166 -15.64 16.37 15.65
C PRO A 166 -15.04 14.96 15.83
N PRO A 167 -14.23 14.75 16.89
CA PRO A 167 -13.71 13.44 17.22
C PRO A 167 -14.84 12.43 17.47
N LEU A 168 -14.64 11.19 17.01
CA LEU A 168 -15.67 10.14 17.08
C LEU A 168 -15.72 9.47 18.46
N ASN A 169 -14.64 9.49 19.23
CA ASN A 169 -14.57 8.89 20.55
C ASN A 169 -13.57 9.62 21.47
N GLN A 170 -13.10 8.97 22.55
CA GLN A 170 -12.17 9.58 23.50
C GLN A 170 -10.69 9.46 23.07
N PHE A 171 -10.37 8.47 22.24
CA PHE A 171 -9.00 8.19 21.80
C PHE A 171 -8.55 9.20 20.74
N ASP A 172 -9.39 9.47 19.75
CA ASP A 172 -9.14 10.51 18.74
C ASP A 172 -9.25 11.92 19.36
N LEU A 173 -10.19 12.15 20.29
CA LEU A 173 -10.27 13.41 21.04
C LEU A 173 -8.97 13.74 21.80
N ALA A 174 -8.34 12.73 22.41
CA ALA A 174 -7.12 12.90 23.19
C ALA A 174 -5.84 12.90 22.34
N ALA A 175 -5.92 12.49 21.06
CA ALA A 175 -4.77 12.47 20.18
C ALA A 175 -4.39 13.89 19.72
N GLU A 176 -3.09 14.11 19.57
CA GLU A 176 -2.57 15.30 18.91
C GLU A 176 -2.55 15.09 17.39
N PRO A 177 -2.96 16.08 16.59
CA PRO A 177 -2.83 16.02 15.13
C PRO A 177 -1.36 16.03 14.70
N MET A 178 -1.09 15.54 13.49
CA MET A 178 0.24 15.47 12.87
C MET A 178 0.73 16.83 12.35
N THR A 179 0.54 17.90 13.13
CA THR A 179 0.86 19.30 12.72
C THR A 179 2.32 19.50 12.35
N ASP A 180 3.23 18.69 12.91
CA ASP A 180 4.66 18.76 12.59
C ASP A 180 4.96 18.41 11.13
N CYS A 181 4.06 17.72 10.44
CA CYS A 181 4.18 17.38 9.02
C CYS A 181 3.84 18.57 8.09
N PHE A 182 3.23 19.65 8.60
CA PHE A 182 2.67 20.72 7.78
C PHE A 182 3.41 22.06 7.91
N THR A 183 3.21 22.93 6.93
CA THR A 183 3.75 24.29 6.84
C THR A 183 2.72 25.26 6.25
N ASP A 184 2.78 26.52 6.67
CA ASP A 184 1.91 27.59 6.17
C ASP A 184 2.34 28.13 4.80
N GLN A 185 3.49 27.68 4.28
CA GLN A 185 4.01 28.07 2.96
C GLN A 185 3.84 26.91 1.98
N PRO A 186 2.79 26.90 1.14
CA PRO A 186 2.55 25.78 0.24
C PRO A 186 3.54 25.75 -0.92
N ASP A 187 3.96 24.54 -1.31
CA ASP A 187 4.64 24.27 -2.56
C ASP A 187 3.71 23.49 -3.50
N PHE A 188 3.21 24.18 -4.53
CA PHE A 188 2.31 23.62 -5.54
C PHE A 188 3.02 22.84 -6.65
N THR A 189 4.34 22.63 -6.58
CA THR A 189 5.08 21.86 -7.59
C THR A 189 4.51 20.44 -7.70
N PRO A 190 4.07 20.00 -8.88
CA PRO A 190 3.49 18.67 -9.04
C PRO A 190 4.55 17.57 -8.87
N TYR A 191 4.09 16.37 -8.50
CA TYR A 191 4.94 15.20 -8.36
C TYR A 191 5.02 14.41 -9.67
N LYS A 192 6.21 13.90 -10.01
CA LYS A 192 6.45 13.02 -11.15
C LYS A 192 6.80 11.63 -10.62
N ALA A 193 5.98 10.63 -10.93
CA ALA A 193 6.28 9.25 -10.56
C ALA A 193 7.57 8.75 -11.24
N LEU A 194 8.38 8.00 -10.49
CA LEU A 194 9.55 7.33 -11.04
C LEU A 194 9.14 6.00 -11.68
N PRO A 195 9.85 5.55 -12.74
CA PRO A 195 9.64 4.21 -13.27
C PRO A 195 10.10 3.15 -12.27
N ASN A 196 9.40 2.01 -12.24
CA ASN A 196 9.82 0.84 -11.48
C ASN A 196 11.18 0.33 -11.96
N LYS A 197 12.06 -0.02 -11.02
CA LYS A 197 13.38 -0.63 -11.30
C LYS A 197 13.31 -2.15 -11.40
N ILE A 198 12.37 -2.75 -10.67
CA ILE A 198 12.12 -4.19 -10.68
C ILE A 198 11.01 -4.46 -11.71
N PRO A 199 11.20 -5.40 -12.66
CA PRO A 199 10.13 -5.81 -13.57
C PRO A 199 8.93 -6.35 -12.78
N LEU A 200 7.73 -5.82 -13.06
CA LEU A 200 6.51 -6.24 -12.33
C LEU A 200 6.03 -7.64 -12.74
N ASP A 201 6.53 -8.16 -13.87
CA ASP A 201 6.38 -9.55 -14.32
C ASP A 201 7.55 -10.45 -13.94
N GLU A 202 8.36 -10.04 -12.97
CA GLU A 202 9.33 -10.95 -12.37
C GLU A 202 8.61 -11.95 -11.44
N LEU A 203 8.41 -13.16 -11.95
CA LEU A 203 7.70 -14.23 -11.27
C LEU A 203 8.65 -15.15 -10.50
N ASN A 204 8.16 -15.70 -9.39
CA ASN A 204 8.82 -16.78 -8.67
C ASN A 204 9.00 -18.00 -9.59
N PRO A 205 10.19 -18.64 -9.58
CA PRO A 205 10.48 -19.80 -10.42
C PRO A 205 9.60 -21.00 -10.04
N SER A 206 9.48 -21.96 -10.96
CA SER A 206 8.82 -23.23 -10.67
C SER A 206 9.62 -24.07 -9.68
N LEU A 207 8.97 -24.96 -8.93
CA LEU A 207 9.66 -25.87 -7.99
C LEU A 207 10.71 -26.74 -8.70
N ALA A 208 10.52 -27.07 -9.99
CA ALA A 208 11.45 -27.88 -10.76
C ALA A 208 12.77 -27.15 -11.09
N GLU A 209 12.78 -25.81 -11.01
CA GLU A 209 13.93 -24.96 -11.35
C GLU A 209 14.80 -24.60 -10.14
N ILE A 210 14.36 -24.95 -8.93
CA ILE A 210 14.99 -24.57 -7.65
C ILE A 210 15.31 -25.78 -6.79
N THR A 211 16.31 -25.66 -5.92
CA THR A 211 16.76 -26.73 -5.02
C THR A 211 17.14 -26.16 -3.64
N GLY A 212 17.41 -27.04 -2.66
CA GLY A 212 17.86 -26.64 -1.33
C GLY A 212 16.84 -25.78 -0.56
N GLU A 213 17.34 -24.81 0.19
CA GLU A 213 16.52 -23.87 0.99
C GLU A 213 15.49 -23.12 0.13
N GLN A 214 15.88 -22.69 -1.07
CA GLN A 214 14.95 -22.00 -1.98
C GLN A 214 13.73 -22.86 -2.32
N HIS A 215 13.95 -24.16 -2.58
CA HIS A 215 12.86 -25.10 -2.83
C HIS A 215 12.00 -25.30 -1.56
N TYR A 216 12.63 -25.44 -0.40
CA TYR A 216 11.93 -25.61 0.87
C TYR A 216 11.00 -24.42 1.18
N TRP A 217 11.49 -23.19 1.09
CA TRP A 217 10.68 -22.00 1.36
C TRP A 217 9.58 -21.77 0.30
N ALA A 218 9.83 -22.11 -0.96
CA ALA A 218 8.79 -22.11 -1.99
C ALA A 218 7.65 -23.10 -1.68
N GLN A 219 7.96 -24.29 -1.15
CA GLN A 219 6.94 -25.23 -0.68
C GLN A 219 6.15 -24.67 0.51
N LYS A 220 6.85 -24.07 1.49
CA LYS A 220 6.21 -23.42 2.65
C LYS A 220 5.27 -22.28 2.23
N SER A 221 5.62 -21.53 1.19
CA SER A 221 4.79 -20.47 0.63
C SER A 221 3.51 -20.98 -0.05
N ILE A 222 3.54 -22.19 -0.64
CA ILE A 222 2.34 -22.85 -1.18
C ILE A 222 1.38 -23.27 -0.07
N GLU A 223 1.89 -23.62 1.10
CA GLU A 223 1.08 -24.04 2.26
C GLU A 223 0.32 -22.86 2.91
N GLN A 224 0.72 -21.61 2.63
CA GLN A 224 0.07 -20.43 3.21
C GLN A 224 -1.29 -20.13 2.58
N ASN A 225 -2.20 -19.54 3.36
CA ASN A 225 -3.48 -19.04 2.87
C ASN A 225 -3.39 -17.52 2.66
N LEU A 226 -3.35 -17.11 1.40
CA LEU A 226 -3.24 -15.71 0.96
C LEU A 226 -4.52 -15.22 0.27
N ASP A 227 -5.63 -15.93 0.45
CA ASP A 227 -6.91 -15.57 -0.19
C ASP A 227 -7.59 -14.38 0.51
N ASP A 228 -7.21 -14.07 1.75
CA ASP A 228 -7.75 -12.99 2.58
C ASP A 228 -6.70 -12.54 3.61
N TYR A 229 -6.91 -11.38 4.22
CA TYR A 229 -6.06 -10.84 5.28
C TYR A 229 -5.98 -11.76 6.50
N ASP A 230 -4.84 -11.76 7.19
CA ASP A 230 -4.59 -12.41 8.48
C ASP A 230 -4.82 -13.94 8.52
N ARG A 231 -4.60 -14.64 7.39
CA ARG A 231 -4.78 -16.10 7.30
C ARG A 231 -3.48 -16.91 7.22
N ILE A 232 -2.34 -16.23 7.24
CA ILE A 232 -1.01 -16.85 7.13
C ILE A 232 -0.49 -17.33 8.50
N GLU A 233 0.54 -18.17 8.48
CA GLU A 233 1.39 -18.39 9.65
C GLU A 233 2.55 -17.38 9.59
N GLU A 234 2.47 -16.35 10.43
CA GLU A 234 3.33 -15.16 10.37
C GLU A 234 4.83 -15.47 10.46
N GLU A 235 5.26 -16.38 11.35
CA GLU A 235 6.67 -16.66 11.54
C GLU A 235 7.28 -17.33 10.29
N THR A 236 6.58 -18.31 9.74
CA THR A 236 6.97 -18.97 8.49
C THR A 236 6.97 -17.97 7.33
N PHE A 237 5.94 -17.11 7.23
CA PHE A 237 5.86 -16.14 6.14
C PHE A 237 6.99 -15.12 6.21
N ASN A 238 7.33 -14.62 7.39
CA ASN A 238 8.45 -13.69 7.56
C ASN A 238 9.78 -14.32 7.18
N LYS A 239 10.01 -15.61 7.47
CA LYS A 239 11.20 -16.33 7.00
C LYS A 239 11.21 -16.51 5.48
N ILE A 240 10.06 -16.79 4.86
CA ILE A 240 9.92 -16.85 3.39
C ILE A 240 10.36 -15.52 2.77
N ILE A 241 9.82 -14.40 3.24
CA ILE A 241 10.16 -13.07 2.72
C ILE A 241 11.62 -12.74 2.98
N TRP A 242 12.10 -12.93 4.22
CA TRP A 242 13.49 -12.66 4.60
C TRP A 242 14.48 -13.36 3.68
N HIS A 243 14.36 -14.67 3.50
CA HIS A 243 15.30 -15.43 2.69
C HIS A 243 15.20 -15.07 1.19
N SER A 244 14.00 -14.72 0.71
CA SER A 244 13.83 -14.26 -0.68
C SER A 244 14.54 -12.92 -0.96
N VAL A 245 14.58 -12.02 0.03
CA VAL A 245 15.11 -10.65 -0.14
C VAL A 245 16.57 -10.53 0.28
N LYS A 246 16.94 -11.14 1.41
CA LYS A 246 18.28 -11.06 2.01
C LYS A 246 19.22 -12.15 1.49
N GLY A 247 18.67 -13.24 0.98
CA GLY A 247 19.39 -14.42 0.51
C GLY A 247 19.22 -15.61 1.43
N TYR A 248 19.25 -16.81 0.84
CA TYR A 248 19.02 -18.08 1.55
C TYR A 248 20.16 -18.48 2.49
N ASP A 249 21.36 -17.89 2.31
CA ASP A 249 22.50 -18.10 3.21
C ASP A 249 22.54 -17.08 4.38
N VAL A 250 21.60 -16.13 4.43
CA VAL A 250 21.53 -15.12 5.48
C VAL A 250 20.59 -15.61 6.59
N PRO A 251 21.07 -15.77 7.84
CA PRO A 251 20.24 -16.22 8.94
C PRO A 251 19.10 -15.23 9.22
N TYR A 252 17.95 -15.75 9.62
CA TYR A 252 16.85 -14.93 10.12
C TYR A 252 17.26 -14.27 11.44
N PRO A 253 16.94 -12.98 11.68
CA PRO A 253 17.33 -12.30 12.91
C PRO A 253 16.62 -12.92 14.13
N GLU A 254 17.36 -13.12 15.20
CA GLU A 254 16.84 -13.62 16.47
C GLU A 254 16.81 -12.48 17.50
N ILE A 255 15.74 -12.43 18.31
CA ILE A 255 15.66 -11.53 19.45
C ILE A 255 16.57 -12.09 20.54
N ILE A 256 17.66 -11.39 20.82
CA ILE A 256 18.55 -11.72 21.94
C ILE A 256 17.93 -11.07 23.18
N GLU A 257 17.34 -11.88 24.07
CA GLU A 257 17.04 -11.44 25.43
C GLU A 257 18.38 -11.17 26.14
N ASN A 258 18.65 -9.92 26.46
CA ASN A 258 19.77 -9.59 27.35
C ASN A 258 19.31 -9.84 28.78
N ASP A 259 19.89 -10.85 29.42
CA ASP A 259 19.76 -11.16 30.86
C ASP A 259 20.11 -9.94 31.77
#